data_AF-A0A5C6BWQ8-F1
#
_entry.id   AF-A0A5C6BWQ8-F1
#
_cell.length_a   1.000
_cell.length_b   1.000
_cell.length_c   1.000
_cell.angle_alpha   90.00
_cell.angle_beta   90.00
_cell.angle_gamma   90.00
#
_symmetry.space_group_name_H-M   'P 1'
#
loop_
_entity.id
_entity.type
_entity.pdbx_description
1 polymer ?
#
loop_
_entity_poly.entity_id
_entity_poly.type
_entity_poly.pdbx_seq_one_letter_code
_entity_poly.pdbx_strand_id
1 'polypeptide(L)'
;MIGCAAVLAIVPLLVGAIGALSMTDAPLAGRLTVAVMPAAMVFMAVLLLALRDNARHRRHMKSVRKMLLDRRPVDDAEFCSHFPGSDPELLTLTRDGVARFFDVPSACIHPTDQLDSDFHFSSLEPAFHTCVVYHVLAECGAIDAPFTFRSHRVSDVATLSKEISHILKRLPNLSDVPTDDE
;
A
#
# COMPACT_ATOMS: atom_id res chain seq x y z
N MET A 1 -2.36 8.81 7.50
CA MET A 1 -3.75 8.70 8.02
C MET A 1 -4.11 9.74 9.09
N ILE A 2 -3.18 10.21 9.95
CA ILE A 2 -3.48 11.21 10.99
C ILE A 2 -4.05 12.54 10.41
N GLY A 3 -3.59 12.97 9.24
CA GLY A 3 -4.09 14.20 8.59
C GLY A 3 -5.56 14.16 8.18
N CYS A 4 -6.07 13.02 7.65
CA CYS A 4 -7.48 12.91 7.26
C CYS A 4 -8.42 12.89 8.47
N ALA A 5 -8.00 12.28 9.58
CA ALA A 5 -8.79 12.25 10.81
C ALA A 5 -8.94 13.64 11.43
N ALA A 6 -7.88 14.45 11.42
CA ALA A 6 -7.92 15.83 11.88
C ALA A 6 -8.88 16.67 11.03
N VAL A 7 -8.85 16.53 9.70
CA VAL A 7 -9.76 17.24 8.79
C VAL A 7 -11.22 16.82 8.99
N LEU A 8 -11.48 15.52 9.20
CA LEU A 8 -12.83 15.02 9.46
C LEU A 8 -13.39 15.48 10.81
N ALA A 9 -12.54 15.81 11.79
CA ALA A 9 -12.97 16.37 13.07
C ALA A 9 -13.30 17.88 13.00
N ILE A 10 -12.83 18.61 11.98
CA ILE A 10 -13.10 20.05 11.81
C ILE A 10 -14.58 20.30 11.47
N VAL A 11 -15.18 19.47 10.61
CA VAL A 11 -16.59 19.62 10.20
C VAL A 11 -17.56 19.56 11.40
N PRO A 12 -17.54 18.53 12.26
CA PRO A 12 -18.40 18.48 13.45
C PRO A 12 -18.03 19.53 14.50
N LEU A 13 -16.76 19.96 14.60
CA LEU A 13 -16.36 21.08 15.45
C LEU A 13 -17.00 22.39 14.98
N LEU A 14 -17.04 22.65 13.67
CA LEU A 14 -17.72 23.82 13.11
C LEU A 14 -19.22 23.78 13.36
N VAL A 15 -19.86 22.62 13.20
CA VAL A 15 -21.29 22.44 13.50
C VAL A 15 -21.57 22.68 14.99
N GLY A 16 -20.73 22.12 15.88
CA GLY A 16 -20.82 22.35 17.32
C GLY A 16 -20.59 23.81 17.71
N ALA A 17 -19.64 24.49 17.06
CA ALA A 17 -19.37 25.91 17.29
C ALA A 17 -20.53 26.81 16.84
N ILE A 18 -21.17 26.51 15.70
CA ILE A 18 -22.37 27.21 15.23
C ILE A 18 -23.51 27.05 16.25
N GLY A 19 -23.75 25.82 16.76
CA GLY A 19 -24.74 25.57 17.80
C GLY A 19 -24.44 26.31 19.11
N ALA A 20 -23.16 26.36 19.52
CA ALA A 20 -22.74 27.08 20.71
C ALA A 20 -22.91 28.61 20.58
N LEU A 21 -22.75 29.17 19.37
CA LEU A 21 -22.99 30.58 19.11
C LEU A 21 -24.47 30.96 19.25
N SER A 22 -25.38 30.04 18.95
CA SER A 22 -26.83 30.23 19.11
C SER A 22 -27.34 30.17 20.55
N MET A 23 -26.53 29.70 21.50
CA MET A 23 -26.88 29.64 22.92
C MET A 23 -26.39 30.89 23.67
N THR A 24 -27.17 31.99 23.64
CA THR A 24 -26.82 33.24 24.34
C THR A 24 -26.94 33.14 25.86
N ASP A 25 -27.77 32.24 26.37
CA ASP A 25 -28.11 32.18 27.80
C ASP A 25 -27.25 31.19 28.61
N ALA A 26 -26.34 30.46 27.93
CA ALA A 26 -25.49 29.46 28.57
C ALA A 26 -24.15 30.07 29.03
N PRO A 27 -23.61 29.67 30.20
CA PRO A 27 -22.27 30.05 30.62
C PRO A 27 -21.21 29.56 29.61
N LEU A 28 -20.11 30.30 29.50
CA LEU A 28 -19.04 30.05 28.51
C LEU A 28 -18.55 28.59 28.50
N ALA A 29 -18.41 27.98 29.69
CA ALA A 29 -18.03 26.59 29.85
C ALA A 29 -19.06 25.61 29.25
N GLY A 30 -20.36 25.90 29.37
CA GLY A 30 -21.42 25.10 28.76
C GLY A 30 -21.40 25.20 27.24
N ARG A 31 -21.20 26.41 26.70
CA ARG A 31 -21.07 26.65 25.25
C ARG A 31 -19.87 25.91 24.65
N LEU A 32 -18.72 25.95 25.33
CA LEU A 32 -17.52 25.20 24.93
C LEU A 32 -17.76 23.69 24.95
N THR A 33 -18.44 23.18 25.97
CA THR A 33 -18.74 21.73 26.07
C THR A 33 -19.61 21.27 24.90
N VAL A 34 -20.66 22.03 24.55
CA VAL A 34 -21.53 21.73 23.40
C VAL A 34 -20.76 21.76 22.08
N ALA A 35 -19.79 22.66 21.92
CA ALA A 35 -18.97 22.73 20.72
C ALA A 35 -17.96 21.58 20.59
N VAL A 36 -17.33 21.18 21.71
CA VAL A 36 -16.23 20.20 21.71
C VAL A 36 -16.74 18.76 21.74
N MET A 37 -17.86 18.49 22.40
CA MET A 37 -18.36 17.11 22.59
C MET A 37 -18.62 16.38 21.25
N PRO A 38 -19.29 16.97 20.23
CA PRO A 38 -19.47 16.31 18.94
C PRO A 38 -18.14 16.06 18.20
N ALA A 39 -17.21 17.01 18.27
CA ALA A 39 -15.88 16.87 17.66
C ALA A 39 -15.09 15.73 18.32
N ALA A 40 -15.13 15.63 19.65
CA ALA A 40 -14.50 14.55 20.40
C ALA A 40 -15.12 13.18 20.05
N MET A 41 -16.46 13.10 19.92
CA MET A 41 -17.13 11.86 19.52
C MET A 41 -16.73 11.42 18.10
N VAL A 42 -16.70 12.34 17.14
CA VAL A 42 -16.28 12.02 15.76
C VAL A 42 -14.81 11.61 15.72
N PHE A 43 -13.94 12.32 16.44
CA PHE A 43 -12.53 11.95 16.55
C PHE A 43 -12.36 10.53 17.10
N MET A 44 -13.09 10.19 18.18
CA MET A 44 -13.07 8.85 18.76
C MET A 44 -13.61 7.79 17.78
N ALA A 45 -14.68 8.08 17.06
CA ALA A 45 -15.22 7.17 16.05
C ALA A 45 -14.21 6.90 14.92
N VAL A 46 -13.55 7.95 14.41
CA VAL A 46 -12.51 7.83 13.38
C VAL A 46 -11.30 7.05 13.92
N LEU A 47 -10.88 7.31 15.16
CA LEU A 47 -9.79 6.59 15.79
C LEU A 47 -10.11 5.08 15.93
N LEU A 48 -11.33 4.74 16.36
CA LEU A 48 -11.78 3.35 16.48
C LEU A 48 -11.86 2.66 15.11
N LEU A 49 -12.33 3.36 14.08
CA LEU A 49 -12.32 2.86 12.69
C LEU A 49 -10.89 2.61 12.21
N ALA A 50 -9.98 3.56 12.41
CA ALA A 50 -8.58 3.41 12.04
C ALA A 50 -7.89 2.24 12.78
N LEU A 51 -8.19 2.05 14.07
CA LEU A 51 -7.72 0.91 14.85
C LEU A 51 -8.29 -0.41 14.32
N ARG A 52 -9.59 -0.45 13.99
CA ARG A 52 -10.25 -1.62 13.40
C ARG A 52 -9.63 -1.99 12.06
N ASP A 53 -9.40 -1.02 11.19
CA ASP A 53 -8.83 -1.23 9.86
C ASP A 53 -7.38 -1.68 9.96
N ASN A 54 -6.58 -1.07 10.83
CA ASN A 54 -5.21 -1.52 11.11
C ASN A 54 -5.17 -2.94 11.68
N ALA A 55 -6.08 -3.27 12.61
CA ALA A 55 -6.18 -4.62 13.15
C ALA A 55 -6.57 -5.65 12.07
N ARG A 56 -7.52 -5.31 11.20
CA ARG A 56 -7.92 -6.14 10.05
C ARG A 56 -6.76 -6.34 9.09
N HIS A 57 -6.05 -5.27 8.74
CA HIS A 57 -4.89 -5.30 7.87
C HIS A 57 -3.77 -6.19 8.44
N ARG A 58 -3.42 -6.03 9.72
CA ARG A 58 -2.41 -6.87 10.39
C ARG A 58 -2.80 -8.34 10.43
N ARG A 59 -4.07 -8.64 10.71
CA ARG A 59 -4.58 -10.03 10.69
C ARG A 59 -4.48 -10.63 9.31
N HIS A 60 -4.83 -9.86 8.28
CA HIS A 60 -4.72 -10.28 6.89
C HIS A 60 -3.27 -10.58 6.50
N MET A 61 -2.36 -9.64 6.76
CA MET A 61 -0.93 -9.80 6.50
C MET A 61 -0.36 -11.04 7.19
N LYS A 62 -0.73 -11.26 8.46
CA LYS A 62 -0.32 -12.43 9.23
C LYS A 62 -0.89 -13.72 8.66
N SER A 63 -2.11 -13.70 8.15
CA SER A 63 -2.76 -14.87 7.52
C SER A 63 -2.04 -15.26 6.23
N VAL A 64 -1.81 -14.30 5.33
CA VAL A 64 -1.08 -14.52 4.07
C VAL A 64 0.34 -15.00 4.36
N ARG A 65 1.06 -14.34 5.28
CA ARG A 65 2.39 -14.75 5.71
C ARG A 65 2.42 -16.20 6.22
N LYS A 66 1.47 -16.57 7.08
CA LYS A 66 1.39 -17.95 7.59
C LYS A 66 1.15 -18.95 6.46
N MET A 67 0.23 -18.65 5.55
CA MET A 67 -0.07 -19.48 4.40
C MET A 67 1.17 -19.67 3.50
N LEU A 68 1.94 -18.62 3.25
CA LEU A 68 3.16 -18.68 2.44
C LEU A 68 4.27 -19.50 3.12
N LEU A 69 4.45 -19.35 4.43
CA LEU A 69 5.47 -20.09 5.20
C LEU A 69 5.15 -21.57 5.38
N ASP A 70 3.88 -21.97 5.30
CA ASP A 70 3.44 -23.37 5.45
C ASP A 70 3.70 -24.22 4.19
N ARG A 71 4.07 -23.58 3.08
CA ARG A 71 4.27 -24.23 1.79
C ARG A 71 5.73 -24.64 1.58
N ARG A 72 5.93 -25.64 0.74
CA ARG A 72 7.27 -26.07 0.32
C ARG A 72 7.95 -24.97 -0.51
N PRO A 73 9.24 -24.67 -0.30
CA PRO A 73 9.96 -23.72 -1.12
C PRO A 73 10.10 -24.19 -2.58
N VAL A 74 10.04 -23.24 -3.50
CA VAL A 74 10.24 -23.41 -4.95
C VAL A 74 11.49 -22.62 -5.34
N ASP A 75 12.42 -23.25 -6.06
CA ASP A 75 13.64 -22.59 -6.51
C ASP A 75 13.38 -21.61 -7.66
N ASP A 76 14.35 -20.75 -7.97
CA ASP A 76 14.18 -19.72 -8.99
C ASP A 76 14.12 -20.28 -10.42
N ALA A 77 14.79 -21.41 -10.68
CA ALA A 77 14.78 -22.03 -11.99
C ALA A 77 13.40 -22.65 -12.30
N GLU A 78 12.85 -23.38 -11.33
CA GLU A 78 11.49 -23.90 -11.32
C GLU A 78 10.50 -22.75 -11.48
N PHE A 79 10.58 -21.71 -10.66
CA PHE A 79 9.70 -20.54 -10.74
C PHE A 79 9.71 -19.88 -12.12
N CYS A 80 10.89 -19.57 -12.66
CA CYS A 80 11.04 -18.93 -13.97
C CYS A 80 10.56 -19.82 -15.12
N SER A 81 10.67 -21.14 -14.99
CA SER A 81 10.21 -22.08 -16.01
C SER A 81 8.70 -22.03 -16.27
N HIS A 82 7.91 -21.58 -15.29
CA HIS A 82 6.46 -21.40 -15.42
C HIS A 82 6.07 -20.19 -16.28
N PHE A 83 6.98 -19.26 -16.56
CA PHE A 83 6.69 -18.01 -17.26
C PHE A 83 7.57 -17.80 -18.51
N PRO A 84 7.48 -18.71 -19.51
CA PRO A 84 8.29 -18.60 -20.72
C PRO A 84 7.99 -17.27 -21.45
N GLY A 85 9.04 -16.50 -21.73
CA GLY A 85 8.94 -15.21 -22.44
C GLY A 85 8.86 -13.97 -21.55
N SER A 86 8.95 -14.13 -20.23
CA SER A 86 9.20 -13.02 -19.30
C SER A 86 10.69 -12.91 -18.99
N ASP A 87 11.14 -11.71 -18.63
CA ASP A 87 12.52 -11.47 -18.21
C ASP A 87 12.78 -12.14 -16.84
N PRO A 88 13.69 -13.13 -16.75
CA PRO A 88 13.92 -13.88 -15.51
C PRO A 88 14.50 -13.02 -14.39
N GLU A 89 15.31 -12.00 -14.70
CA GLU A 89 15.87 -11.09 -13.70
C GLU A 89 14.76 -10.21 -13.11
N LEU A 90 13.91 -9.63 -13.96
CA LEU A 90 12.80 -8.83 -13.48
C LEU A 90 11.75 -9.66 -12.74
N LEU A 91 11.52 -10.90 -13.14
CA LEU A 91 10.60 -11.82 -12.45
C LEU A 91 11.09 -12.16 -11.04
N THR A 92 12.35 -12.52 -10.89
CA THR A 92 12.95 -12.84 -9.59
C THR A 92 12.98 -11.61 -8.69
N LEU A 93 13.33 -10.44 -9.21
CA LEU A 93 13.28 -9.18 -8.48
C LEU A 93 11.85 -8.81 -8.03
N THR A 94 10.87 -9.03 -8.90
CA THR A 94 9.45 -8.82 -8.55
C THR A 94 9.02 -9.80 -7.46
N ARG A 95 9.39 -11.08 -7.59
CA ARG A 95 9.12 -12.13 -6.59
C ARG A 95 9.71 -11.76 -5.23
N ASP A 96 10.95 -11.27 -5.21
CA ASP A 96 11.62 -10.78 -4.00
C ASP A 96 10.91 -9.58 -3.37
N GLY A 97 10.46 -8.63 -4.19
CA GLY A 97 9.68 -7.48 -3.70
C GLY A 97 8.38 -7.91 -3.01
N VAL A 98 7.64 -8.84 -3.61
CA VAL A 98 6.43 -9.43 -3.01
C VAL A 98 6.77 -10.16 -1.72
N ALA A 99 7.84 -10.95 -1.70
CA ALA A 99 8.28 -11.70 -0.54
C ALA A 99 8.66 -10.78 0.64
N ARG A 100 9.39 -9.70 0.37
CA ARG A 100 9.74 -8.66 1.36
C ARG A 100 8.51 -7.99 1.94
N PHE A 101 7.49 -7.70 1.12
CA PHE A 101 6.25 -7.10 1.59
C PHE A 101 5.52 -7.97 2.62
N PHE A 102 5.53 -9.29 2.43
CA PHE A 102 4.92 -10.25 3.38
C PHE A 102 5.88 -10.74 4.47
N ASP A 103 7.14 -10.29 4.47
CA ASP A 103 8.19 -10.73 5.40
C ASP A 103 8.39 -12.26 5.38
N VAL A 104 8.55 -12.81 4.16
CA VAL A 104 8.80 -14.23 3.88
C VAL A 104 9.98 -14.41 2.92
N PRO A 105 10.61 -15.59 2.86
CA PRO A 105 11.57 -15.92 1.81
C PRO A 105 10.91 -15.91 0.43
N SER A 106 11.62 -15.48 -0.60
CA SER A 106 11.10 -15.47 -1.98
C SER A 106 10.75 -16.86 -2.51
N ALA A 107 11.49 -17.88 -2.07
CA ALA A 107 11.19 -19.28 -2.34
C ALA A 107 9.76 -19.71 -1.92
N CYS A 108 9.13 -18.99 -0.98
CA CYS A 108 7.74 -19.25 -0.55
C CYS A 108 6.68 -18.64 -1.47
N ILE A 109 7.06 -17.77 -2.41
CA ILE A 109 6.15 -17.24 -3.44
C ILE A 109 6.12 -18.21 -4.62
N HIS A 110 4.96 -18.79 -4.90
CA HIS A 110 4.78 -19.82 -5.92
C HIS A 110 4.33 -19.21 -7.24
N PRO A 111 4.64 -19.86 -8.39
CA PRO A 111 4.21 -19.38 -9.70
C PRO A 111 2.70 -19.44 -9.90
N THR A 112 2.00 -20.27 -9.12
CA THR A 112 0.54 -20.37 -9.14
C THR A 112 -0.17 -19.37 -8.23
N ASP A 113 0.58 -18.58 -7.46
CA ASP A 113 0.00 -17.62 -6.52
C ASP A 113 -0.70 -16.48 -7.25
N GLN A 114 -1.95 -16.25 -6.85
CA GLN A 114 -2.74 -15.15 -7.38
C GLN A 114 -2.74 -13.98 -6.40
N LEU A 115 -2.19 -12.84 -6.85
CA LEU A 115 -2.07 -11.63 -6.03
C LEU A 115 -3.45 -11.12 -5.58
N ASP A 116 -4.44 -11.14 -6.48
CA ASP A 116 -5.77 -10.62 -6.17
C ASP A 116 -6.64 -11.59 -5.35
N SER A 117 -6.60 -12.89 -5.61
CA SER A 117 -7.49 -13.85 -4.95
C SER A 117 -6.87 -14.46 -3.69
N ASP A 118 -5.58 -14.83 -3.71
CA ASP A 118 -4.92 -15.46 -2.57
C ASP A 118 -4.41 -14.41 -1.59
N PHE A 119 -3.87 -13.30 -2.09
CA PHE A 119 -3.28 -12.25 -1.23
C PHE A 119 -4.22 -11.08 -0.99
N HIS A 120 -5.34 -10.99 -1.73
CA HIS A 120 -6.26 -9.85 -1.70
C HIS A 120 -5.53 -8.52 -1.88
N PHE A 121 -4.62 -8.48 -2.84
CA PHE A 121 -3.74 -7.33 -3.13
C PHE A 121 -4.49 -6.00 -3.24
N SER A 122 -5.67 -5.96 -3.86
CA SER A 122 -6.47 -4.73 -3.98
C SER A 122 -6.93 -4.14 -2.63
N SER A 123 -6.97 -4.95 -1.56
CA SER A 123 -7.20 -4.46 -0.18
C SER A 123 -5.94 -3.95 0.53
N LEU A 124 -4.77 -4.18 -0.07
CA LEU A 124 -3.44 -3.81 0.42
C LEU A 124 -2.86 -2.61 -0.34
N GLU A 125 -3.53 -2.15 -1.39
CA GLU A 125 -3.28 -0.85 -1.99
C GLU A 125 -3.63 0.28 -1.01
N PRO A 126 -2.82 1.37 -0.95
CA PRO A 126 -1.67 1.67 -1.80
C PRO A 126 -0.32 1.12 -1.28
N ALA A 127 -0.29 0.53 -0.09
CA ALA A 127 0.97 0.13 0.57
C ALA A 127 1.78 -0.87 -0.25
N PHE A 128 1.11 -1.84 -0.87
CA PHE A 128 1.79 -2.81 -1.75
C PHE A 128 2.47 -2.13 -2.95
N HIS A 129 1.82 -1.15 -3.60
CA HIS A 129 2.46 -0.41 -4.69
C HIS A 129 3.74 0.28 -4.21
N THR A 130 3.66 0.99 -3.09
CA THR A 130 4.81 1.72 -2.55
C THR A 130 5.93 0.79 -2.11
N CYS A 131 5.64 -0.40 -1.58
CA CYS A 131 6.67 -1.30 -1.10
C CYS A 131 7.25 -2.20 -2.19
N VAL A 132 6.43 -2.69 -3.11
CA VAL A 132 6.86 -3.66 -4.13
C VAL A 132 7.29 -2.94 -5.39
N VAL A 133 6.42 -2.13 -5.99
CA VAL A 133 6.71 -1.48 -7.28
C VAL A 133 7.86 -0.48 -7.14
N TYR A 134 7.84 0.38 -6.11
CA TYR A 134 8.92 1.33 -5.89
C TYR A 134 10.25 0.63 -5.59
N HIS A 135 10.23 -0.49 -4.84
CA HIS A 135 11.44 -1.24 -4.56
C HIS A 135 12.04 -1.83 -5.83
N VAL A 136 11.23 -2.47 -6.68
CA VAL A 136 11.70 -3.03 -7.95
C VAL A 136 12.21 -1.91 -8.87
N LEU A 137 11.49 -0.79 -8.96
CA LEU A 137 11.96 0.37 -9.74
C LEU A 137 13.29 0.91 -9.19
N ALA A 138 13.47 0.93 -7.87
CA ALA A 138 14.68 1.41 -7.24
C ALA A 138 15.89 0.54 -7.53
N GLU A 139 15.73 -0.78 -7.46
CA GLU A 139 16.77 -1.75 -7.84
C GLU A 139 17.10 -1.66 -9.34
N CYS A 140 16.14 -1.26 -10.18
CA CYS A 140 16.37 -0.94 -11.59
C CYS A 140 16.90 0.49 -11.85
N GLY A 141 17.23 1.27 -10.81
CA GLY A 141 17.77 2.64 -10.93
C GLY A 141 16.74 3.73 -11.25
N ALA A 142 15.45 3.43 -11.23
CA ALA A 142 14.40 4.29 -11.79
C ALA A 142 13.57 5.04 -10.72
N ILE A 143 14.22 5.54 -9.67
CA ILE A 143 13.62 5.99 -8.40
C ILE A 143 12.81 7.30 -8.53
N ASP A 144 13.21 8.20 -9.44
CA ASP A 144 12.77 9.60 -9.40
C ASP A 144 11.73 9.99 -10.45
N ALA A 145 11.26 9.05 -11.27
CA ALA A 145 10.32 9.35 -12.32
C ALA A 145 8.86 9.10 -11.90
N PRO A 146 7.93 10.06 -12.11
CA PRO A 146 6.52 9.82 -11.85
C PRO A 146 6.00 8.73 -12.78
N PHE A 147 5.44 7.67 -12.20
CA PHE A 147 4.87 6.55 -12.94
C PHE A 147 3.37 6.41 -12.68
N THR A 148 2.68 5.78 -13.62
CA THR A 148 1.28 5.37 -13.44
C THR A 148 1.23 3.85 -13.41
N PHE A 149 0.64 3.30 -12.35
CA PHE A 149 0.49 1.86 -12.17
C PHE A 149 -0.98 1.46 -12.32
N ARG A 150 -1.25 0.43 -13.13
CA ARG A 150 -2.61 -0.05 -13.43
C ARG A 150 -2.90 -1.33 -12.67
N SER A 151 -3.32 -1.21 -11.42
CA SER A 151 -3.53 -2.36 -10.53
C SER A 151 -4.59 -3.36 -11.00
N HIS A 152 -5.66 -2.90 -11.66
CA HIS A 152 -6.77 -3.74 -12.15
C HIS A 152 -6.37 -4.82 -13.18
N ARG A 153 -5.11 -4.91 -13.60
CA ARG A 153 -4.59 -5.91 -14.55
C ARG A 153 -3.65 -6.91 -13.90
N VAL A 154 -3.40 -6.78 -12.59
CA VAL A 154 -2.36 -7.52 -11.88
C VAL A 154 -3.01 -8.67 -11.12
N SER A 155 -2.91 -9.86 -11.69
CA SER A 155 -3.51 -11.07 -11.12
C SER A 155 -2.48 -12.02 -10.50
N ASP A 156 -1.24 -11.95 -10.96
CA ASP A 156 -0.12 -12.82 -10.57
C ASP A 156 1.22 -12.05 -10.65
N VAL A 157 2.31 -12.69 -10.21
CA VAL A 157 3.65 -12.08 -10.22
C VAL A 157 4.14 -11.75 -11.64
N ALA A 158 3.75 -12.53 -12.65
CA ALA A 158 4.18 -12.32 -14.02
C ALA A 158 3.50 -11.10 -14.67
N THR A 159 2.20 -10.91 -14.43
CA THR A 159 1.47 -9.71 -14.84
C THR A 159 1.97 -8.48 -14.11
N LEU A 160 2.30 -8.58 -12.82
CA LEU A 160 2.99 -7.52 -12.08
C LEU A 160 4.33 -7.16 -12.73
N SER A 161 5.18 -8.15 -13.00
CA SER A 161 6.49 -7.95 -13.64
C SER A 161 6.37 -7.32 -15.03
N LYS A 162 5.38 -7.73 -15.83
CA LYS A 162 5.09 -7.11 -17.14
C LYS A 162 4.68 -5.65 -17.02
N GLU A 163 3.82 -5.32 -16.06
CA GLU A 163 3.43 -3.92 -15.84
C GLU A 163 4.62 -3.08 -15.36
N ILE A 164 5.48 -3.62 -14.50
CA ILE A 164 6.74 -2.94 -14.10
C ILE A 164 7.66 -2.75 -15.32
N SER A 165 7.81 -3.76 -16.17
CA SER A 165 8.56 -3.64 -17.43
C SER A 165 7.99 -2.55 -18.34
N HIS A 166 6.67 -2.43 -18.42
CA HIS A 166 6.00 -1.36 -19.16
C HIS A 166 6.26 0.03 -18.57
N ILE A 167 6.34 0.14 -17.25
CA ILE A 167 6.73 1.38 -16.57
C ILE A 167 8.17 1.71 -16.94
N LEU A 168 9.12 0.80 -16.72
CA LEU A 168 10.54 0.99 -17.00
C LEU A 168 10.79 1.44 -18.46
N LYS A 169 10.10 0.84 -19.43
CA LYS A 169 10.20 1.23 -20.86
C LYS A 169 9.68 2.62 -21.18
N ARG A 170 8.80 3.18 -20.33
CA ARG A 170 8.21 4.52 -20.50
C ARG A 170 8.98 5.59 -19.74
N LEU A 171 9.86 5.18 -18.82
CA LEU A 171 10.71 6.14 -18.14
C LEU A 171 11.75 6.64 -19.14
N PRO A 172 12.02 7.96 -19.17
CA PRO A 172 13.08 8.50 -20.01
C PRO A 172 14.38 7.76 -19.68
N ASN A 173 15.07 7.30 -20.72
CA ASN A 173 16.24 6.44 -20.63
C ASN A 173 17.16 6.81 -19.46
N LEU A 174 17.47 5.81 -18.62
CA LEU A 174 18.52 5.85 -17.60
C LEU A 174 19.93 6.10 -18.17
N SER A 175 20.07 6.32 -19.48
CA SER A 175 21.32 6.61 -20.20
C SER A 175 21.64 8.10 -20.37
N ASP A 176 20.79 9.01 -19.93
CA ASP A 176 21.09 10.46 -19.95
C ASP A 176 21.66 10.98 -18.61
N VAL A 177 22.10 10.10 -17.71
CA VAL A 177 22.96 10.52 -16.60
C VAL A 177 24.32 10.85 -17.21
N PRO A 178 24.77 12.11 -17.24
CA PRO A 178 26.14 12.40 -17.61
C PRO A 178 27.02 11.66 -16.61
N THR A 179 27.77 10.67 -17.09
CA THR A 179 29.01 10.29 -16.43
C THR A 179 29.86 11.55 -16.45
N ASP A 180 29.89 12.26 -15.32
CA ASP A 180 30.96 13.21 -15.02
C ASP A 180 32.25 12.40 -14.95
N ASP A 181 32.80 12.11 -16.13
CA ASP A 181 34.18 11.68 -16.31
C ASP A 181 35.05 12.94 -16.26
N GLU A 182 35.87 12.97 -15.19
CA GLU A 182 37.12 13.72 -14.96
C GLU A 182 37.07 15.24 -14.67
#